data_AF-A0A9Q1M2H8-F1
#
_entry.id   AF-A0A9Q1M2H8-F1
#
_cell.length_a   1.000
_cell.length_b   1.000
_cell.length_c   1.000
_cell.angle_alpha   90.00
_cell.angle_beta   90.00
_cell.angle_gamma   90.00
#
_symmetry.space_group_name_H-M   'P 1'
#
loop_
_entity.id
_entity.type
_entity.pdbx_description
1 polymer ?
#
loop_
_entity_poly.entity_id
_entity_poly.type
_entity_poly.pdbx_seq_one_letter_code
_entity_poly.pdbx_strand_id
1 'polypeptide(L)'
;MEFDLEYPLTGFEEHHFHAFSTLFDTESDHSPSFLAFKSTDVRFSLRRHSLFLISQAQSSYKFDDYIAYLAVNYIDRFLSKQVVLENKPWIVQILVIASLSLAGKMRNVDLPLSDIQRDVGLVFDAQSIKRMESLILTTLNWRLRSITPFSFLHFFISFFQLGDSSLTQSIKQRASDIIFGTQYEIKLFEHKPSILAASALLCAADELIPLQFSSCLAAISECQYLNKEELMNALTVMREMLIELGESIVDADSCSTLTPKSVLECERTSSQCETPINQDRDNIKRPRLSDLRDDQTFQISQVQ
;
A
#
# COMPACT_ATOMS: atom_id res chain seq x y z
N MET A 1 -13.49 10.54 17.81
CA MET A 1 -12.02 10.51 17.94
C MET A 1 -11.48 10.12 16.58
N GLU A 2 -10.80 11.04 15.92
CA GLU A 2 -10.19 10.82 14.59
C GLU A 2 -9.02 9.84 14.73
N PHE A 3 -8.82 8.95 13.75
CA PHE A 3 -7.68 8.03 13.73
C PHE A 3 -6.49 8.71 13.06
N ASP A 4 -5.37 8.75 13.77
CA ASP A 4 -4.11 9.30 13.33
C ASP A 4 -3.03 8.21 13.29
N LEU A 5 -2.32 8.09 12.16
CA LEU A 5 -1.21 7.14 12.01
C LEU A 5 0.00 7.50 12.86
N GLU A 6 0.16 8.78 13.20
CA GLU A 6 1.23 9.22 14.08
C GLU A 6 1.00 8.80 15.53
N TYR A 7 -0.27 8.70 15.94
CA TYR A 7 -0.63 8.32 17.30
C TYR A 7 -1.72 7.24 17.31
N PRO A 8 -1.40 6.01 16.88
CA PRO A 8 -2.39 4.94 16.72
C PRO A 8 -3.00 4.50 18.06
N LEU A 9 -2.36 4.83 19.20
CA LEU A 9 -2.73 4.38 20.56
C LEU A 9 -3.25 5.50 21.48
N THR A 10 -3.79 6.60 20.95
CA THR A 10 -4.25 7.82 21.68
C THR A 10 -5.31 7.67 22.78
N GLY A 11 -5.57 6.45 23.27
CA GLY A 11 -6.29 6.24 24.53
C GLY A 11 -5.45 6.44 25.79
N PHE A 12 -4.14 6.66 25.69
CA PHE A 12 -3.24 6.90 26.83
C PHE A 12 -2.62 8.29 26.72
N GLU A 13 -3.33 9.30 27.22
CA GLU A 13 -2.67 10.52 27.66
C GLU A 13 -1.81 10.19 28.89
N GLU A 14 -0.62 10.80 28.94
CA GLU A 14 0.36 10.80 30.05
C GLU A 14 1.44 9.68 30.01
N HIS A 15 2.71 10.12 29.84
CA HIS A 15 3.99 9.39 29.82
C HIS A 15 4.59 9.01 28.45
N HIS A 16 4.93 10.03 27.65
CA HIS A 16 5.59 9.90 26.33
C HIS A 16 6.83 8.98 26.29
N PHE A 17 7.67 8.89 27.33
CA PHE A 17 8.90 8.08 27.27
C PHE A 17 8.67 6.57 27.42
N HIS A 18 7.73 6.17 28.31
CA HIS A 18 7.38 4.76 28.48
C HIS A 18 6.56 4.24 27.29
N ALA A 19 5.82 5.13 26.63
CA ALA A 19 5.08 4.85 25.41
C ALA A 19 5.99 4.45 24.24
N PHE A 20 7.16 5.07 24.08
CA PHE A 20 8.06 4.72 22.98
C PHE A 20 8.65 3.31 23.13
N SER A 21 9.07 2.89 24.33
CA SER A 21 9.54 1.50 24.55
C SER A 21 8.48 0.49 24.13
N THR A 22 7.22 0.71 24.52
CA THR A 22 6.13 -0.18 24.13
C THR A 22 5.87 -0.20 22.62
N LEU A 23 6.09 0.93 21.92
CA LEU A 23 5.98 0.98 20.45
C LEU A 23 7.06 0.13 19.78
N PHE A 24 8.32 0.21 20.23
CA PHE A 24 9.41 -0.62 19.70
C PHE A 24 9.20 -2.11 20.00
N ASP A 25 8.67 -2.45 21.18
CA ASP A 25 8.43 -3.85 21.56
C ASP A 25 7.29 -4.48 20.74
N THR A 26 6.29 -3.68 20.35
CA THR A 26 5.07 -4.17 19.68
C THR A 26 5.04 -3.92 18.18
N GLU A 27 6.00 -3.20 17.59
CA GLU A 27 5.98 -2.89 16.15
C GLU A 27 5.97 -4.15 15.26
N SER A 28 6.59 -5.24 15.74
CA SER A 28 6.65 -6.51 15.01
C SER A 28 5.29 -7.21 14.90
N ASP A 29 4.38 -7.00 15.86
CA ASP A 29 3.02 -7.55 15.82
C ASP A 29 2.15 -6.91 14.72
N HIS A 30 2.55 -5.71 14.29
CA HIS A 30 1.84 -4.90 13.30
C HIS A 30 2.56 -4.89 11.94
N SER A 31 3.78 -5.41 11.89
CA SER A 31 4.50 -5.61 10.64
C SER A 31 4.02 -6.90 9.95
N PRO A 32 3.72 -6.85 8.65
CA PRO A 32 3.38 -8.04 7.91
C PRO A 32 4.60 -8.97 7.79
N SER A 33 4.47 -10.23 8.18
CA SER A 33 5.57 -11.20 8.11
C SER A 33 5.77 -11.68 6.66
N PHE A 34 6.51 -10.90 5.85
CA PHE A 34 6.74 -11.18 4.43
C PHE A 34 7.91 -12.13 4.13
N LEU A 35 8.56 -12.71 5.15
CA LEU A 35 9.68 -13.67 5.02
C LEU A 35 9.35 -14.96 4.23
N ALA A 36 8.16 -15.08 3.65
CA ALA A 36 7.72 -16.21 2.83
C ALA A 36 7.38 -15.85 1.37
N PHE A 37 7.70 -14.65 0.89
CA PHE A 37 7.38 -14.25 -0.49
C PHE A 37 8.55 -14.55 -1.43
N LYS A 38 8.65 -15.81 -1.88
CA LYS A 38 9.38 -16.08 -3.13
C LYS A 38 8.61 -15.40 -4.28
N SER A 39 9.29 -14.88 -5.29
CA SER A 39 8.65 -14.24 -6.46
C SER A 39 7.62 -15.13 -7.19
N THR A 40 7.71 -16.45 -6.97
CA THR A 40 6.79 -17.47 -7.48
C THR A 40 5.50 -17.60 -6.68
N ASP A 41 5.35 -16.86 -5.59
CA ASP A 41 4.18 -16.92 -4.72
C ASP A 41 3.00 -16.16 -5.33
N VAL A 42 1.84 -16.79 -5.38
CA VAL A 42 0.58 -16.18 -5.83
C VAL A 42 0.27 -14.90 -5.06
N ARG A 43 0.63 -14.81 -3.77
CA ARG A 43 0.44 -13.61 -2.95
C ARG A 43 1.12 -12.38 -3.52
N PHE A 44 2.27 -12.54 -4.16
CA PHE A 44 2.99 -11.43 -4.79
C PHE A 44 2.18 -10.82 -5.93
N SER A 45 1.60 -11.68 -6.78
CA SER A 45 0.74 -11.25 -7.88
C SER A 45 -0.55 -10.60 -7.37
N LEU A 46 -1.17 -11.16 -6.33
CA LEU A 46 -2.37 -10.59 -5.69
C LEU A 46 -2.08 -9.20 -5.10
N ARG A 47 -0.94 -9.07 -4.40
CA ARG A 47 -0.48 -7.81 -3.83
C ARG A 47 -0.26 -6.76 -4.92
N ARG A 48 0.53 -7.09 -5.96
CA ARG A 48 0.81 -6.16 -7.06
C ARG A 48 -0.46 -5.66 -7.74
N HIS A 49 -1.41 -6.56 -7.99
CA HIS A 49 -2.71 -6.21 -8.56
C HIS A 49 -3.50 -5.31 -7.60
N SER A 50 -3.49 -5.61 -6.29
CA SER A 50 -4.16 -4.78 -5.27
C SER A 50 -3.63 -3.35 -5.25
N LEU A 51 -2.30 -3.19 -5.23
CA LEU A 51 -1.64 -1.88 -5.24
C LEU A 51 -1.98 -1.08 -6.49
N PHE A 52 -2.01 -1.73 -7.66
CA PHE A 52 -2.41 -1.09 -8.90
C PHE A 52 -3.85 -0.54 -8.81
N LEU A 53 -4.80 -1.34 -8.31
CA LEU A 53 -6.20 -0.91 -8.18
C LEU A 53 -6.38 0.20 -7.14
N ILE A 54 -5.65 0.14 -6.02
CA ILE A 54 -5.67 1.21 -5.00
C ILE A 54 -5.11 2.51 -5.57
N SER A 55 -3.96 2.45 -6.25
CA SER A 55 -3.35 3.61 -6.90
C SER A 55 -4.26 4.22 -7.97
N GLN A 56 -4.90 3.38 -8.78
CA GLN A 56 -5.90 3.82 -9.76
C GLN A 56 -7.08 4.52 -9.08
N ALA A 57 -7.67 3.91 -8.05
CA ALA A 57 -8.77 4.51 -7.30
C ALA A 57 -8.35 5.84 -6.63
N GLN A 58 -7.16 5.89 -6.07
CA GLN A 58 -6.62 7.11 -5.47
C GLN A 58 -6.49 8.24 -6.49
N SER A 59 -5.99 7.92 -7.69
CA SER A 59 -5.85 8.92 -8.77
C SER A 59 -7.21 9.44 -9.27
N SER A 60 -8.22 8.56 -9.38
CA SER A 60 -9.56 8.92 -9.87
C SER A 60 -10.37 9.72 -8.84
N TYR A 61 -10.31 9.33 -7.57
CA TYR A 61 -11.19 9.86 -6.51
C TYR A 61 -10.48 10.84 -5.57
N LYS A 62 -9.16 11.00 -5.69
CA LYS A 62 -8.33 11.96 -4.96
C LYS A 62 -8.54 11.93 -3.43
N PHE A 63 -8.72 10.73 -2.88
CA PHE A 63 -8.75 10.56 -1.43
C PHE A 63 -7.32 10.58 -0.85
N ASP A 64 -7.24 10.85 0.44
CA ASP A 64 -5.99 11.04 1.20
C ASP A 64 -5.01 9.85 1.11
N ASP A 65 -3.71 10.13 1.00
CA ASP A 65 -2.62 9.16 0.97
C ASP A 65 -2.65 8.21 2.17
N TYR A 66 -3.07 8.70 3.34
CA TYR A 66 -3.25 7.90 4.54
C TYR A 66 -4.29 6.77 4.35
N ILE A 67 -5.35 7.00 3.56
CA ILE A 67 -6.37 5.98 3.27
C ILE A 67 -5.78 4.89 2.37
N ALA A 68 -5.06 5.29 1.31
CA ALA A 68 -4.37 4.34 0.43
C ALA A 68 -3.38 3.48 1.22
N TYR A 69 -2.57 4.13 2.06
CA TYR A 69 -1.58 3.48 2.91
C TYR A 69 -2.20 2.46 3.86
N LEU A 70 -3.29 2.83 4.54
CA LEU A 70 -4.02 1.91 5.43
C LEU A 70 -4.60 0.72 4.68
N ALA A 71 -5.21 0.95 3.52
CA ALA A 71 -5.77 -0.13 2.72
C ALA A 71 -4.67 -1.11 2.30
N VAL A 72 -3.51 -0.62 1.84
CA VAL A 72 -2.35 -1.47 1.52
C VAL A 72 -1.85 -2.22 2.76
N ASN A 73 -1.72 -1.55 3.91
CA ASN A 73 -1.31 -2.20 5.17
C ASN A 73 -2.25 -3.34 5.57
N TYR A 74 -3.57 -3.17 5.41
CA TYR A 74 -4.54 -4.21 5.72
C TYR A 74 -4.42 -5.40 4.76
N ILE A 75 -4.26 -5.14 3.46
CA ILE A 75 -4.06 -6.18 2.45
C ILE A 75 -2.79 -6.97 2.72
N ASP A 76 -1.69 -6.27 2.98
CA ASP A 76 -0.38 -6.88 3.23
C ASP A 76 -0.39 -7.78 4.47
N ARG A 77 -0.97 -7.29 5.57
CA ARG A 77 -1.15 -8.09 6.80
C ARG A 77 -2.17 -9.23 6.62
N PHE A 78 -3.18 -9.05 5.78
CA PHE A 78 -4.13 -10.11 5.45
C PHE A 78 -3.47 -11.23 4.64
N LEU A 79 -2.76 -10.88 3.55
CA LEU A 79 -2.08 -11.83 2.67
C LEU A 79 -0.95 -12.60 3.37
N SER A 80 -0.27 -11.98 4.34
CA SER A 80 0.76 -12.68 5.14
C SER A 80 0.20 -13.82 6.02
N LYS A 81 -1.06 -13.72 6.45
CA LYS A 81 -1.70 -14.69 7.37
C LYS A 81 -2.60 -15.72 6.69
N GLN A 82 -3.00 -15.48 5.44
CA GLN A 82 -3.93 -16.34 4.72
C GLN A 82 -3.20 -17.38 3.89
N VAL A 83 -3.67 -18.64 3.97
CA VAL A 83 -3.31 -19.70 3.03
C VAL A 83 -4.05 -19.37 1.74
N VAL A 84 -3.33 -18.94 0.71
CA VAL A 84 -3.94 -18.38 -0.51
C VAL A 84 -4.97 -19.34 -1.10
N LEU A 85 -6.22 -18.88 -1.07
CA LEU A 85 -7.30 -19.36 -1.91
C LEU A 85 -7.00 -18.87 -3.33
N GLU A 86 -6.99 -19.80 -4.29
CA GLU A 86 -6.96 -19.63 -5.76
C GLU A 86 -6.71 -18.21 -6.33
N ASN A 87 -5.82 -18.07 -7.32
CA ASN A 87 -5.55 -16.79 -8.00
C ASN A 87 -6.71 -16.32 -8.91
N LYS A 88 -7.86 -15.97 -8.33
CA LYS A 88 -9.04 -15.48 -9.05
C LYS A 88 -9.08 -13.95 -8.99
N PRO A 89 -9.18 -13.26 -10.14
CA PRO A 89 -9.17 -11.80 -10.20
C PRO A 89 -10.20 -11.11 -9.30
N TRP A 90 -11.40 -11.71 -9.14
CA TRP A 90 -12.45 -11.13 -8.29
C TRP A 90 -12.10 -11.12 -6.80
N ILE A 91 -11.22 -12.02 -6.33
CA ILE A 91 -10.75 -12.06 -4.92
C ILE A 91 -9.94 -10.82 -4.62
N VAL A 92 -9.06 -10.41 -5.54
CA VAL A 92 -8.29 -9.17 -5.41
C VAL A 92 -9.22 -7.97 -5.33
N GLN A 93 -10.23 -7.92 -6.20
CA GLN A 93 -11.13 -6.78 -6.27
C GLN A 93 -11.97 -6.63 -4.99
N ILE A 94 -12.58 -7.71 -4.49
CA ILE A 94 -13.34 -7.64 -3.24
C ILE A 94 -12.44 -7.33 -2.03
N LEU A 95 -11.19 -7.83 -2.02
CA LEU A 95 -10.20 -7.52 -1.01
C LEU A 95 -9.85 -6.02 -1.00
N VAL A 96 -9.60 -5.44 -2.18
CA VAL A 96 -9.32 -3.99 -2.32
C VAL A 96 -10.50 -3.15 -1.85
N ILE A 97 -11.71 -3.46 -2.31
CA ILE A 97 -12.92 -2.70 -1.95
C ILE A 97 -13.20 -2.77 -0.45
N ALA A 98 -13.08 -3.95 0.16
CA ALA A 98 -13.26 -4.11 1.61
C ALA A 98 -12.16 -3.38 2.39
N SER A 99 -10.91 -3.43 1.94
CA SER A 99 -9.78 -2.75 2.60
C SER A 99 -9.92 -1.22 2.54
N LEU A 100 -10.33 -0.67 1.39
CA LEU A 100 -10.65 0.75 1.23
C LEU A 100 -11.83 1.15 2.12
N SER A 101 -12.88 0.32 2.21
CA SER A 101 -14.00 0.59 3.11
C SER A 101 -13.58 0.65 4.57
N LEU A 102 -12.74 -0.30 5.03
CA LEU A 102 -12.19 -0.28 6.39
C LEU A 102 -11.29 0.94 6.62
N ALA A 103 -10.44 1.31 5.66
CA ALA A 103 -9.58 2.48 5.76
C ALA A 103 -10.39 3.79 5.84
N GLY A 104 -11.40 3.94 5.00
CA GLY A 104 -12.34 5.07 5.05
C GLY A 104 -13.06 5.16 6.40
N LYS A 105 -13.59 4.04 6.91
CA LYS A 105 -14.21 3.96 8.24
C LYS A 105 -13.25 4.36 9.35
N MET A 106 -12.00 3.92 9.29
CA MET A 106 -10.98 4.28 10.27
C MET A 106 -10.67 5.78 10.25
N ARG A 107 -10.58 6.38 9.06
CA ARG A 107 -10.33 7.82 8.87
C ARG A 107 -11.59 8.70 8.96
N ASN A 108 -12.76 8.12 9.21
CA ASN A 108 -14.07 8.79 9.14
C ASN A 108 -14.30 9.51 7.80
N VAL A 109 -13.86 8.89 6.69
CA VAL A 109 -14.05 9.38 5.33
C VAL A 109 -14.99 8.46 4.57
N ASP A 110 -16.09 9.02 4.08
CA ASP A 110 -17.04 8.31 3.23
C ASP A 110 -16.53 8.24 1.78
N LEU A 111 -15.91 7.11 1.43
CA LEU A 111 -15.46 6.85 0.07
C LEU A 111 -16.64 6.48 -0.85
N PRO A 112 -16.63 6.92 -2.12
CA PRO A 112 -17.64 6.55 -3.12
C PRO A 112 -17.44 5.09 -3.60
N LEU A 113 -17.60 4.12 -2.71
CA LEU A 113 -17.31 2.69 -2.98
C LEU A 113 -18.12 2.12 -4.15
N SER A 114 -19.32 2.64 -4.41
CA SER A 114 -20.13 2.24 -5.57
C SER A 114 -19.47 2.61 -6.90
N ASP A 115 -18.83 3.78 -6.96
CA ASP A 115 -18.17 4.25 -8.17
C ASP A 115 -16.79 3.59 -8.31
N ILE A 116 -16.04 3.48 -7.22
CA ILE A 116 -14.75 2.74 -7.19
C ILE A 116 -14.94 1.30 -7.69
N GLN A 117 -16.00 0.61 -7.27
CA GLN A 117 -16.31 -0.75 -7.78
C GLN A 117 -16.54 -0.79 -9.29
N ARG A 118 -17.19 0.24 -9.85
CA ARG A 118 -17.47 0.31 -11.29
C ARG A 118 -16.18 0.44 -12.09
N ASP A 119 -15.22 1.21 -11.58
CA ASP A 119 -13.91 1.40 -12.22
C ASP A 119 -13.03 0.15 -12.11
N VAL A 120 -13.10 -0.56 -10.97
CA VAL A 120 -12.38 -1.82 -10.74
C VAL A 120 -12.97 -2.99 -11.57
N GLY A 121 -14.19 -2.86 -12.08
CA GLY A 121 -14.77 -3.75 -13.09
C GLY A 121 -15.63 -4.90 -12.55
N LEU A 122 -15.88 -4.98 -11.25
CA LEU A 122 -16.90 -5.85 -10.65
C LEU A 122 -17.67 -5.11 -9.56
N VAL A 123 -18.98 -5.28 -9.58
CA VAL A 123 -19.89 -4.72 -8.56
C VAL A 123 -20.28 -5.84 -7.60
N PHE A 124 -19.94 -5.68 -6.33
CA PHE A 124 -20.33 -6.59 -5.27
C PHE A 124 -21.54 -6.04 -4.53
N ASP A 125 -22.40 -6.94 -4.03
CA ASP A 125 -23.45 -6.54 -3.11
C ASP A 125 -22.87 -6.17 -1.74
N ALA A 126 -23.60 -5.34 -0.99
CA ALA A 126 -23.15 -4.86 0.31
C ALA A 126 -22.89 -5.99 1.32
N GLN A 127 -23.57 -7.14 1.19
CA GLN A 127 -23.38 -8.27 2.09
C GLN A 127 -22.04 -8.97 1.80
N SER A 128 -21.66 -9.10 0.53
CA SER A 128 -20.35 -9.63 0.14
C SER A 128 -19.20 -8.75 0.64
N ILE A 129 -19.31 -7.43 0.51
CA ILE A 129 -18.32 -6.49 1.05
C ILE A 129 -18.21 -6.66 2.57
N LYS A 130 -19.33 -6.67 3.31
CA LYS A 130 -19.33 -6.87 4.77
C LYS A 130 -18.72 -8.20 5.21
N ARG A 131 -18.96 -9.28 4.47
CA ARG A 131 -18.32 -10.58 4.75
C ARG A 131 -16.81 -10.49 4.60
N MET A 132 -16.33 -9.82 3.55
CA MET A 132 -14.90 -9.62 3.34
C MET A 132 -14.28 -8.72 4.41
N GLU A 133 -14.94 -7.63 4.80
CA GLU A 133 -14.51 -6.78 5.91
C GLU A 133 -14.38 -7.57 7.21
N SER A 134 -15.38 -8.41 7.53
CA SER A 134 -15.36 -9.27 8.71
C SER A 134 -14.21 -10.28 8.65
N LEU A 135 -13.92 -10.84 7.48
CA LEU A 135 -12.79 -11.74 7.28
C LEU A 135 -11.44 -11.03 7.49
N ILE A 136 -11.27 -9.81 6.97
CA ILE A 136 -10.07 -8.99 7.22
C ILE A 136 -9.95 -8.69 8.71
N LEU A 137 -11.01 -8.18 9.34
CA LEU A 137 -11.02 -7.83 10.76
C LEU A 137 -10.65 -9.02 11.65
N THR A 138 -11.24 -10.19 11.41
CA THR A 138 -10.94 -11.41 12.18
C THR A 138 -9.51 -11.88 11.96
N THR A 139 -9.02 -11.87 10.72
CA THR A 139 -7.62 -12.22 10.39
C THR A 139 -6.61 -11.29 11.07
N LEU A 140 -6.96 -10.01 11.19
CA LEU A 140 -6.14 -8.99 11.83
C LEU A 140 -6.37 -8.90 13.34
N ASN A 141 -7.15 -9.81 13.95
CA ASN A 141 -7.54 -9.77 15.36
C ASN A 141 -8.11 -8.40 15.78
N TRP A 142 -8.86 -7.76 14.89
CA TRP A 142 -9.43 -6.41 15.04
C TRP A 142 -8.41 -5.29 15.25
N ARG A 143 -7.11 -5.56 15.02
CA ARG A 143 -6.02 -4.59 15.16
C ARG A 143 -5.85 -3.76 13.88
N LEU A 144 -6.83 -2.91 13.54
CA LEU A 144 -6.74 -1.98 12.42
C LEU A 144 -5.85 -0.75 12.72
N ARG A 145 -5.70 -0.39 14.01
CA ARG A 145 -4.76 0.63 14.46
C ARG A 145 -3.34 0.06 14.47
N SER A 146 -2.74 -0.07 13.29
CA SER A 146 -1.37 -0.57 13.15
C SER A 146 -0.35 0.44 13.67
N ILE A 147 0.72 -0.06 14.28
CA ILE A 147 1.95 0.71 14.44
C ILE A 147 2.60 0.81 13.07
N THR A 148 2.84 2.02 12.61
CA THR A 148 3.37 2.33 11.27
C THR A 148 4.60 3.22 11.40
N PRO A 149 5.40 3.41 10.33
CA PRO A 149 6.57 4.29 10.40
C PRO A 149 6.21 5.72 10.86
N PHE A 150 5.02 6.21 10.52
CA PHE A 150 4.50 7.50 10.97
C PHE A 150 4.52 7.66 12.50
N SER A 151 4.29 6.57 13.24
CA SER A 151 4.26 6.57 14.71
C SER A 151 5.63 6.87 15.35
N PHE A 152 6.71 6.72 14.60
CA PHE A 152 8.08 6.97 15.06
C PHE A 152 8.67 8.30 14.58
N LEU A 153 8.00 9.00 13.66
CA LEU A 153 8.51 10.27 13.11
C LEU A 153 8.76 11.31 14.20
N HIS A 154 7.79 11.50 15.11
CA HIS A 154 7.92 12.44 16.22
C HIS A 154 9.07 12.07 17.18
N PHE A 155 9.30 10.77 17.37
CA PHE A 155 10.39 10.28 18.22
C PHE A 155 11.76 10.67 17.63
N PHE A 156 12.03 10.29 16.39
CA PHE A 156 13.34 10.49 15.77
C PHE A 156 13.61 11.95 15.40
N ILE A 157 12.59 12.71 14.99
CA ILE A 157 12.80 14.13 14.63
C ILE A 157 13.23 14.97 15.83
N SER A 158 12.87 14.54 17.05
CA SER A 158 13.32 15.19 18.29
C SER A 158 14.84 15.16 18.46
N PHE A 159 15.55 14.25 17.79
CA PHE A 159 17.01 14.12 17.87
C PHE A 159 17.74 15.17 17.02
N PHE A 160 17.07 15.77 16.03
CA PHE A 160 17.71 16.72 15.12
C PHE A 160 17.95 18.10 15.75
N GLN A 161 17.40 18.35 16.95
CA GLN A 161 17.56 19.60 17.72
C GLN A 161 17.37 20.87 16.85
N LEU A 162 16.40 20.81 15.93
CA LEU A 162 16.11 21.89 15.02
C LEU A 162 15.47 23.04 15.80
N GLY A 163 16.16 24.19 15.86
CA GLY A 163 15.66 25.38 16.55
C GLY A 163 14.45 26.05 15.86
N ASP A 164 14.05 25.55 14.68
CA ASP A 164 12.97 26.08 13.87
C ASP A 164 11.82 25.06 13.74
N SER A 165 10.66 25.44 14.28
CA SER A 165 9.44 24.62 14.20
C SER A 165 8.94 24.44 12.77
N SER A 166 9.14 25.41 11.88
CA SER A 166 8.68 25.31 10.49
C SER A 166 9.51 24.29 9.71
N LEU A 167 10.82 24.33 9.88
CA LEU A 167 11.75 23.36 9.30
C LEU A 167 11.48 21.94 9.79
N THR A 168 11.20 21.79 11.09
CA THR A 168 10.81 20.50 11.69
C THR A 168 9.56 19.93 11.01
N GLN A 169 8.54 20.76 10.78
CA GLN A 169 7.33 20.31 10.07
C GLN A 169 7.62 19.96 8.60
N SER A 170 8.46 20.73 7.90
CA SER A 170 8.84 20.43 6.51
C SER A 170 9.57 19.09 6.37
N ILE A 171 10.52 18.81 7.28
CA ILE A 171 11.24 17.53 7.30
C ILE A 171 10.30 16.38 7.62
N LYS A 172 9.42 16.55 8.60
CA LYS A 172 8.42 15.55 8.96
C LYS A 172 7.48 15.25 7.79
N GLN A 173 6.96 16.29 7.13
CA GLN A 173 6.10 16.14 5.96
C GLN A 173 6.81 15.41 4.84
N ARG A 174 8.05 15.82 4.53
CA ARG A 174 8.84 15.15 3.49
C ARG A 174 9.11 13.69 3.83
N ALA A 175 9.41 13.37 5.08
CA ALA A 175 9.56 12.00 5.54
C ALA A 175 8.26 11.19 5.38
N SER A 176 7.10 11.79 5.67
CA SER A 176 5.79 11.18 5.42
C SER A 176 5.58 10.86 3.94
N ASP A 177 5.93 11.79 3.04
CA ASP A 177 5.84 11.59 1.59
C ASP A 177 6.72 10.41 1.13
N ILE A 178 7.92 10.31 1.68
CA ILE A 178 8.85 9.19 1.42
C ILE A 178 8.24 7.88 1.92
N ILE A 179 7.66 7.86 3.13
CA ILE A 179 7.00 6.68 3.71
C ILE A 179 5.85 6.20 2.81
N PHE A 180 5.04 7.09 2.23
CA PHE A 180 4.00 6.68 1.28
C PHE A 180 4.57 5.97 0.05
N GLY A 181 5.78 6.32 -0.39
CA GLY A 181 6.48 5.62 -1.47
C GLY A 181 6.94 4.21 -1.09
N THR A 182 7.32 3.99 0.17
CA THR A 182 7.90 2.71 0.63
C THR A 182 6.99 1.50 0.44
N GLN A 183 5.66 1.68 0.46
CA GLN A 183 4.71 0.58 0.29
C GLN A 183 4.76 -0.07 -1.10
N TYR A 184 5.37 0.59 -2.08
CA TYR A 184 5.56 0.07 -3.44
C TYR A 184 6.89 -0.68 -3.61
N GLU A 185 7.84 -0.50 -2.70
CA GLU A 185 9.18 -1.07 -2.77
C GLU A 185 9.29 -2.36 -1.94
N ILE A 186 9.44 -3.50 -2.61
CA ILE A 186 9.40 -4.83 -1.98
C ILE A 186 10.60 -5.04 -1.05
N LYS A 187 11.76 -4.50 -1.38
CA LYS A 187 12.97 -4.62 -0.55
C LYS A 187 12.79 -4.02 0.84
N LEU A 188 11.90 -3.05 1.00
CA LEU A 188 11.66 -2.36 2.27
C LEU A 188 10.72 -3.12 3.23
N PHE A 189 10.08 -4.20 2.79
CA PHE A 189 9.14 -4.97 3.60
C PHE A 189 9.78 -5.76 4.73
N GLU A 190 11.07 -6.04 4.63
CA GLU A 190 11.81 -6.80 5.64
C GLU A 190 12.18 -5.93 6.85
N HIS A 191 12.10 -4.61 6.71
CA HIS A 191 12.47 -3.67 7.75
C HIS A 191 11.30 -3.35 8.69
N LYS A 192 11.65 -3.11 9.95
CA LYS A 192 10.69 -2.70 10.97
C LYS A 192 10.17 -1.28 10.71
N PRO A 193 8.94 -0.95 11.13
CA PRO A 193 8.40 0.41 11.01
C PRO A 193 9.31 1.51 11.56
N SER A 194 9.99 1.26 12.69
CA SER A 194 10.96 2.18 13.29
C SER A 194 12.15 2.48 12.39
N ILE A 195 12.72 1.44 11.76
CA ILE A 195 13.83 1.55 10.82
C ILE A 195 13.38 2.36 9.59
N LEU A 196 12.21 2.05 9.03
CA LEU A 196 11.67 2.80 7.89
C LEU A 196 11.46 4.28 8.22
N ALA A 197 10.95 4.60 9.41
CA ALA A 197 10.76 5.99 9.84
C ALA A 197 12.08 6.75 9.97
N ALA A 198 13.08 6.12 10.60
CA ALA A 198 14.41 6.68 10.76
C ALA A 198 15.09 6.92 9.41
N SER A 199 15.05 5.95 8.49
CA SER A 199 15.59 6.07 7.14
C SER A 199 14.89 7.17 6.34
N ALA A 200 13.55 7.26 6.40
CA ALA A 200 12.80 8.29 5.70
C ALA A 200 13.13 9.71 6.22
N LEU A 201 13.29 9.88 7.53
CA LEU A 201 13.74 11.15 8.12
C LEU A 201 15.15 11.52 7.70
N LEU A 202 16.05 10.55 7.61
CA LEU A 202 17.42 10.79 7.13
C LEU A 202 17.44 11.18 5.65
N CYS A 203 16.64 10.54 4.80
CA CYS A 203 16.48 10.96 3.40
C CYS A 203 15.91 12.38 3.31
N ALA A 204 14.87 12.70 4.08
CA ALA A 204 14.31 14.05 4.13
C ALA A 204 15.33 15.10 4.62
N ALA A 205 16.15 14.75 5.61
CA ALA A 205 17.22 15.60 6.11
C ALA A 205 18.34 15.81 5.07
N ASP A 206 18.69 14.77 4.31
CA ASP A 206 19.66 14.86 3.22
C ASP A 206 19.21 15.84 2.13
N GLU A 207 17.92 15.83 1.80
CA GLU A 207 17.34 16.73 0.80
C GLU A 207 17.20 18.18 1.29
N LEU A 208 16.72 18.38 2.53
CA LEU A 208 16.34 19.71 3.04
C LEU A 208 17.44 20.40 3.86
N ILE A 209 18.27 19.63 4.56
CA ILE A 209 19.35 20.13 5.43
C ILE A 209 20.65 19.32 5.25
N PRO A 210 21.19 19.21 4.03
CA PRO A 210 22.35 18.37 3.72
C PRO A 210 23.58 18.66 4.60
N LEU A 211 23.77 19.92 5.01
CA LEU A 211 24.87 20.32 5.89
C LEU A 211 24.79 19.70 7.30
N GLN A 212 23.59 19.34 7.77
CA GLN A 212 23.35 18.74 9.08
C GLN A 212 23.14 17.23 9.01
N PHE A 213 23.14 16.63 7.81
CA PHE A 213 22.89 15.21 7.60
C PHE A 213 23.81 14.32 8.45
N SER A 214 25.11 14.60 8.48
CA SER A 214 26.08 13.81 9.26
C SER A 214 25.76 13.79 10.76
N SER A 215 25.30 14.93 11.31
CA SER A 215 24.90 15.04 12.71
C SER A 215 23.59 14.30 12.97
N CYS A 216 22.61 14.43 12.06
CA CYS A 216 21.33 13.72 12.13
C CYS A 216 21.53 12.19 12.09
N LEU A 217 22.40 11.72 11.19
CA LEU A 217 22.76 10.31 11.06
C LEU A 217 23.43 9.79 12.33
N ALA A 218 24.38 10.54 12.90
CA ALA A 218 25.03 10.16 14.15
C ALA A 218 24.00 10.04 15.29
N ALA A 219 23.13 11.04 15.45
CA ALA A 219 22.12 11.08 16.50
C ALA A 219 21.12 9.91 16.41
N ILE A 220 20.64 9.57 15.21
CA ILE A 220 19.75 8.40 15.02
C ILE A 220 20.52 7.09 15.22
N SER A 221 21.77 7.00 14.76
CA SER A 221 22.59 5.78 14.88
C SER A 221 22.97 5.45 16.32
N GLU A 222 22.94 6.42 17.22
CA GLU A 222 23.16 6.23 18.67
C GLU A 222 21.91 5.71 19.40
N CYS A 223 20.77 5.64 18.72
CA CYS A 223 19.53 5.13 19.31
C CYS A 223 19.64 3.63 19.65
N GLN A 224 19.52 3.30 20.94
CA GLN A 224 19.62 1.92 21.44
C GLN A 224 18.59 0.93 20.86
N TYR A 225 17.48 1.43 20.33
CA TYR A 225 16.39 0.62 19.78
C TYR A 225 16.62 0.20 18.32
N LEU A 226 17.61 0.80 17.64
CA LEU A 226 17.86 0.55 16.23
C LEU A 226 19.09 -0.33 16.00
N ASN A 227 18.96 -1.26 15.06
CA ASN A 227 20.11 -1.96 14.50
C ASN A 227 20.75 -1.08 13.42
N LYS A 228 22.01 -0.71 13.61
CA LYS A 228 22.75 0.17 12.69
C LYS A 228 22.90 -0.41 11.28
N GLU A 229 23.08 -1.73 11.15
CA GLU A 229 23.22 -2.39 9.84
C GLU A 229 21.88 -2.36 9.08
N GLU A 230 20.78 -2.68 9.76
CA GLU A 230 19.43 -2.61 9.18
C GLU A 230 19.08 -1.18 8.75
N LEU A 231 19.42 -0.18 9.58
CA LEU A 231 19.21 1.23 9.27
C LEU A 231 19.95 1.66 8.00
N MET A 232 21.22 1.30 7.88
CA MET A 232 22.04 1.67 6.72
C MET A 232 21.58 0.96 5.44
N ASN A 233 21.12 -0.30 5.55
CA ASN A 233 20.53 -1.03 4.44
C ASN A 233 19.24 -0.34 3.96
N ALA A 234 18.28 -0.11 4.88
CA ALA A 234 17.02 0.55 4.56
C ALA A 234 17.23 1.96 3.98
N LEU A 235 18.19 2.72 4.52
CA LEU A 235 18.56 4.05 4.00
C LEU A 235 19.07 3.98 2.56
N THR A 236 19.92 3.00 2.24
CA THR A 236 20.44 2.80 0.89
C THR A 236 19.30 2.48 -0.08
N VAL A 237 18.45 1.52 0.27
CA VAL A 237 17.30 1.13 -0.56
C VAL A 237 16.32 2.29 -0.77
N MET A 238 16.03 3.07 0.27
CA MET A 238 15.17 4.26 0.13
C MET A 238 15.77 5.32 -0.78
N ARG A 239 17.08 5.55 -0.73
CA ARG A 239 17.75 6.48 -1.65
C ARG A 239 17.67 6.01 -3.10
N GLU A 240 17.89 4.72 -3.36
CA GLU A 240 17.71 4.11 -4.69
C GLU A 240 16.28 4.35 -5.20
N MET A 241 15.28 4.04 -4.37
CA MET A 241 13.86 4.27 -4.68
C MET A 241 13.57 5.74 -5.04
N LEU A 242 14.16 6.70 -4.32
CA LEU A 242 13.97 8.13 -4.58
C LEU A 242 14.62 8.58 -5.89
N ILE A 243 15.77 8.01 -6.25
CA ILE A 243 16.43 8.29 -7.53
C ILE A 243 15.57 7.76 -8.68
N GLU A 244 15.10 6.52 -8.61
CA GLU A 244 14.23 5.92 -9.63
C GLU A 244 12.93 6.71 -9.82
N LEU A 245 12.34 7.19 -8.71
CA LEU A 245 11.15 8.04 -8.76
C LEU A 245 11.45 9.38 -9.45
N GLY A 246 12.60 10.00 -9.16
CA GLY A 246 13.04 11.25 -9.78
C GLY A 246 13.26 11.12 -11.29
N GLU A 247 13.86 10.02 -11.75
CA GLU A 247 14.09 9.72 -13.17
C GLU A 247 12.77 9.52 -13.94
N SER A 248 11.76 8.90 -13.32
CA SER A 248 10.45 8.68 -13.97
C SER A 248 9.68 9.98 -14.25
N ILE A 249 9.89 11.03 -13.45
CA ILE A 249 9.21 12.33 -13.62
C ILE A 249 9.83 13.12 -14.78
N VAL A 250 11.15 13.09 -14.94
CA VAL A 250 11.83 13.77 -16.08
C VAL A 250 11.53 13.10 -17.42
N ASP A 251 11.27 11.80 -17.45
CA ASP A 251 10.84 11.08 -18.66
C ASP A 251 9.37 11.36 -19.03
N ALA A 252 8.48 11.54 -18.05
CA ALA A 252 7.08 11.88 -18.29
C ALA A 252 6.91 13.29 -18.90
N ASP A 253 7.71 14.27 -18.43
CA ASP A 253 7.70 15.63 -18.98
C ASP A 253 8.30 15.70 -20.40
N SER A 254 9.27 14.81 -20.70
CA SER A 254 9.88 14.68 -22.03
C SER A 254 8.93 14.09 -23.08
N CYS A 255 7.82 13.47 -22.68
CA CYS A 255 6.85 12.82 -23.57
C CYS A 255 5.63 13.70 -23.93
N SER A 256 5.70 15.02 -23.70
CA SER A 256 4.60 15.96 -23.97
C SER A 256 4.64 16.64 -25.36
N THR A 257 5.54 16.22 -26.27
CA THR A 257 5.63 16.75 -27.64
C THR A 257 5.53 15.67 -28.72
N LEU A 258 4.41 14.95 -28.75
CA LEU A 258 4.01 14.24 -29.97
C LEU A 258 2.57 14.61 -30.33
N THR A 259 2.48 15.55 -31.27
CA THR A 259 1.27 15.94 -32.00
C THR A 259 0.58 14.70 -32.58
N PRO A 260 -0.77 14.62 -32.59
CA PRO A 260 -1.47 13.46 -33.14
C PRO A 260 -1.24 13.39 -34.65
N LYS A 261 -0.57 12.35 -35.13
CA LYS A 261 -0.52 12.06 -36.57
C LYS A 261 -1.93 11.71 -37.03
N SER A 262 -2.37 12.44 -38.06
CA SER A 262 -3.62 12.28 -38.80
C SER A 262 -3.93 10.81 -39.10
N VAL A 263 -5.17 10.43 -38.81
CA VAL A 263 -5.86 9.30 -39.44
C VAL A 263 -5.79 9.52 -40.95
N LEU A 264 -5.33 8.50 -41.69
CA LEU A 264 -5.33 8.27 -43.16
C LEU A 264 -3.93 7.86 -43.65
N GLU A 265 -3.73 6.56 -43.81
CA GLU A 265 -2.95 5.88 -44.87
C GLU A 265 -2.48 4.50 -44.38
N CYS A 266 -3.31 3.49 -44.63
CA CYS A 266 -2.83 2.12 -44.81
C CYS A 266 -3.74 1.43 -45.82
N GLU A 267 -3.56 1.81 -47.08
CA GLU A 267 -3.93 0.98 -48.22
C GLU A 267 -2.66 0.52 -48.93
N ARG A 268 -2.68 -0.75 -49.35
CA ARG A 268 -1.80 -1.41 -50.33
C ARG A 268 -0.47 -1.94 -49.80
N THR A 269 -0.48 -3.21 -49.40
CA THR A 269 0.18 -4.25 -50.22
C THR A 269 -0.65 -5.53 -50.19
N SER A 270 -1.07 -5.96 -51.37
CA SER A 270 -1.82 -7.19 -51.64
C SER A 270 -0.85 -8.29 -52.07
N SER A 271 -0.93 -9.47 -51.45
CA SER A 271 -0.55 -10.73 -52.10
C SER A 271 -1.60 -11.80 -51.78
N GLN A 272 -2.15 -12.37 -52.84
CA GLN A 272 -3.29 -13.29 -52.90
C GLN A 272 -2.95 -14.68 -52.35
N CYS A 273 -3.96 -15.36 -51.77
CA CYS A 273 -4.33 -16.74 -52.13
C CYS A 273 -5.69 -17.12 -51.51
N GLU A 274 -6.70 -17.15 -52.39
CA GLU A 274 -7.82 -18.10 -52.55
C GLU A 274 -8.67 -18.61 -51.35
N THR A 275 -9.95 -18.22 -51.40
CA THR A 275 -11.19 -18.78 -50.80
C THR A 275 -11.69 -20.01 -51.61
N PRO A 276 -12.68 -20.86 -51.18
CA PRO A 276 -13.95 -20.35 -50.62
C PRO A 276 -14.92 -21.20 -49.76
N ILE A 277 -15.85 -20.44 -49.13
CA ILE A 277 -17.27 -20.73 -48.77
C ILE A 277 -17.57 -21.66 -47.56
N ASN A 278 -18.12 -21.12 -46.46
CA ASN A 278 -19.57 -21.01 -46.20
C ASN A 278 -19.93 -20.33 -44.84
N GLN A 279 -21.06 -19.60 -44.86
CA GLN A 279 -22.07 -19.23 -43.84
C GLN A 279 -21.77 -19.53 -42.35
N ASP A 280 -22.06 -18.67 -41.35
CA ASP A 280 -23.32 -17.98 -41.10
C ASP A 280 -23.15 -16.90 -40.00
N ARG A 281 -24.13 -15.98 -39.93
CA ARG A 281 -24.20 -14.86 -38.99
C ARG A 281 -24.90 -15.21 -37.65
N ASP A 282 -24.50 -14.45 -36.63
CA ASP A 282 -25.29 -13.93 -35.51
C ASP A 282 -25.34 -14.66 -34.14
N ASN A 283 -25.15 -13.80 -33.12
CA ASN A 283 -25.62 -13.83 -31.72
C ASN A 283 -24.80 -14.58 -30.66
N ILE A 284 -23.98 -13.83 -29.90
CA ILE A 284 -23.58 -14.21 -28.53
C ILE A 284 -23.97 -13.11 -27.54
N LYS A 285 -25.06 -13.38 -26.81
CA LYS A 285 -25.47 -12.67 -25.60
C LYS A 285 -24.51 -13.06 -24.45
N ARG A 286 -24.11 -12.07 -23.65
CA ARG A 286 -23.33 -12.25 -22.41
C ARG A 286 -24.13 -13.09 -21.39
N PRO A 287 -23.55 -14.12 -20.72
CA PRO A 287 -24.26 -14.84 -19.67
C PRO A 287 -24.13 -14.13 -18.31
N ARG A 288 -25.27 -13.93 -17.64
CA ARG A 288 -25.36 -13.70 -16.20
C ARG A 288 -25.37 -15.07 -15.52
N LEU A 289 -24.49 -15.29 -14.54
CA LEU A 289 -24.44 -16.54 -13.77
C LEU A 289 -25.28 -16.37 -12.50
N SER A 290 -26.54 -16.78 -12.56
CA SER A 290 -27.33 -17.15 -11.39
C SER A 290 -27.60 -18.65 -11.50
N ASP A 291 -27.44 -19.34 -10.38
CA ASP A 291 -27.71 -20.77 -10.12
C ASP A 291 -26.45 -21.63 -9.98
N LEU A 292 -26.12 -21.90 -8.72
CA LEU A 292 -25.62 -23.18 -8.22
C LEU A 292 -25.82 -23.20 -6.70
N ARG A 293 -27.01 -23.61 -6.27
CA ARG A 293 -27.19 -24.41 -5.07
C ARG A 293 -26.76 -25.82 -5.43
N ASP A 294 -25.81 -26.39 -4.68
CA ASP A 294 -26.08 -27.57 -3.87
C ASP A 294 -24.85 -27.95 -3.03
N ASP A 295 -25.14 -28.17 -1.75
CA ASP A 295 -24.52 -29.07 -0.78
C ASP A 295 -23.06 -29.49 -0.96
N GLN A 296 -22.18 -28.94 -0.12
CA GLN A 296 -21.22 -29.75 0.64
C GLN A 296 -21.05 -29.22 2.07
N THR A 297 -21.40 -30.10 3.00
CA THR A 297 -21.30 -29.98 4.45
C THR A 297 -19.82 -29.91 4.86
N PHE A 298 -19.39 -28.86 5.57
CA PHE A 298 -18.07 -28.82 6.20
C PHE A 298 -18.19 -28.88 7.71
N GLN A 299 -17.68 -29.98 8.28
CA GLN A 299 -17.53 -30.17 9.72
C GLN A 299 -16.45 -29.24 10.27
N ILE A 300 -16.77 -28.56 11.36
CA ILE A 300 -15.84 -27.78 12.18
C ILE A 300 -15.33 -28.72 13.28
N SER A 301 -14.05 -29.09 13.21
CA SER A 301 -13.35 -29.70 14.34
C SER A 301 -12.99 -28.60 15.34
N GLN A 302 -13.69 -28.59 16.48
CA GLN A 302 -13.23 -27.91 17.68
C GLN A 302 -11.99 -28.63 18.22
N VAL A 303 -10.94 -27.89 18.54
CA VAL A 303 -9.85 -28.36 19.41
C VAL A 303 -9.86 -27.46 20.64
N GLN A 304 -9.93 -28.13 21.80
CA GLN A 304 -9.86 -27.60 23.16
C GLN A 304 -8.52 -26.94 23.46
#